data_AF-A0A533XND1-F1
#
_entry.id   AF-A0A533XND1-F1
#
_cell.length_a   1.000
_cell.length_b   1.000
_cell.length_c   1.000
_cell.angle_alpha   90.00
_cell.angle_beta   90.00
_cell.angle_gamma   90.00
#
_symmetry.space_group_name_H-M   'P 1'
#
loop_
_entity.id
_entity.type
_entity.pdbx_description
1 polymer ?
#
loop_
_entity_poly.entity_id
_entity_poly.type
_entity_poly.pdbx_seq_one_letter_code
_entity_poly.pdbx_strand_id
1 'polypeptide(L)'
;MSLIINTNIASLTAQRNLGLNNSQLQKSLERLSSGLRVNRAADDAAGLAIANKLNFQARGLNQAVRNAGDATSLVQTAEGSFNVATNILGRLRELAVQAASDTNTTADRATLKSESDLLVAELTRLASTTQFNGANLLDGSFASGKIQVGANADQTISFSLADVRANQLGKFAAFSAAIAAGLSGGVFTSGGAGAITAGQFTINSQLVGATTTTDDQVSVLDLNVGAAAGVGAVQGSIVISAFSGATASAAFYINGTQITNFTNLATVHTTSDFLSQVAASVNAAGITNVTARVNSDYTRITFVATKGTDIRLAYSTAGGTVASDFASAIGLAVLSQVGSGNDTNAISNFNGQSGAIAKVAAINSVSSKSGVQATALANVVSSTTAVVAGTLAANELYINGVAINATNGITNGDGTGALRSAINAQTSATGVSATISSTGTVVLTASDGRNISIFQESPAAAITQLNAGATGSAVYRSAIKYVSTNAVTFTGSTTNVGSLTTNTPYQPDLNNSLSLIDISTQSGANTAIISVDAALAQISQSRANVGALQSRLDLTVQALQTAAENQTAAESRIRDADFAHETSVFTRNQILVQAGTAILAQANSSTQIALQLLK
;
A
#
# COMPACT_ATOMS: atom_id res chain seq x y z
N MET A 1 35.88 -90.64 -49.72
CA MET A 1 34.99 -90.56 -48.55
C MET A 1 34.90 -91.96 -47.97
N SER A 2 35.26 -92.17 -46.70
CA SER A 2 35.08 -93.47 -46.06
C SER A 2 33.60 -93.69 -45.76
N LEU A 3 33.05 -94.83 -46.18
CA LEU A 3 31.66 -95.22 -45.88
C LEU A 3 31.64 -95.92 -44.52
N ILE A 4 31.26 -95.20 -43.46
CA ILE A 4 31.16 -95.75 -42.10
C ILE A 4 29.67 -95.94 -41.80
N ILE A 5 29.21 -97.20 -41.68
CA ILE A 5 27.78 -97.56 -41.59
C ILE A 5 27.23 -97.42 -40.15
N ASN A 6 28.07 -97.63 -39.14
CA ASN A 6 27.64 -97.65 -37.73
C ASN A 6 27.39 -96.25 -37.14
N THR A 7 27.94 -95.20 -37.76
CA THR A 7 27.73 -93.81 -37.35
C THR A 7 27.28 -93.00 -38.56
N ASN A 8 25.96 -92.85 -38.73
CA ASN A 8 25.39 -92.12 -39.86
C ASN A 8 25.48 -90.60 -39.63
N ILE A 9 26.56 -90.00 -40.14
CA ILE A 9 26.84 -88.57 -40.01
C ILE A 9 25.78 -87.73 -40.75
N ALA A 10 25.19 -88.23 -41.85
CA ALA A 10 24.15 -87.54 -42.60
C ALA A 10 22.85 -87.44 -41.80
N SER A 11 22.45 -88.52 -41.12
CA SER A 11 21.28 -88.55 -40.24
C SER A 11 21.48 -87.67 -39.00
N LEU A 12 22.64 -87.76 -38.34
CA LEU A 12 22.99 -86.88 -37.20
C LEU A 12 22.97 -85.40 -37.58
N THR A 13 23.44 -85.06 -38.77
CA THR A 13 23.42 -83.68 -39.28
C THR A 13 22.00 -83.23 -39.61
N ALA A 14 21.18 -84.08 -40.24
CA ALA A 14 19.78 -83.81 -40.52
C ALA A 14 18.96 -83.64 -39.22
N GLN A 15 19.20 -84.48 -38.21
CA GLN A 15 18.52 -84.39 -36.91
C GLN A 15 18.91 -83.12 -36.14
N ARG A 16 20.19 -82.71 -36.18
CA ARG A 16 20.64 -81.44 -35.60
C ARG A 16 19.96 -80.25 -36.27
N ASN A 17 19.92 -80.23 -37.60
CA ASN A 17 19.27 -79.16 -38.37
C ASN A 17 17.75 -79.13 -38.16
N LEU A 18 17.10 -80.30 -38.07
CA LEU A 18 15.69 -80.41 -37.72
C LEU A 18 15.41 -79.87 -36.31
N GLY A 19 16.26 -80.18 -35.33
CA GLY A 19 16.15 -79.64 -33.98
C GLY A 19 16.25 -78.12 -33.94
N LEU A 20 17.18 -77.54 -34.71
CA LEU A 20 17.32 -76.09 -34.86
C LEU A 20 16.07 -75.45 -35.50
N ASN A 21 15.56 -76.03 -36.59
CA ASN A 21 14.36 -75.53 -37.27
C ASN A 21 13.11 -75.65 -36.40
N ASN A 22 12.99 -76.72 -35.61
CA ASN A 22 11.86 -76.91 -34.69
C ASN A 22 11.90 -75.87 -33.56
N SER A 23 13.08 -75.55 -33.02
CA SER A 23 13.24 -74.48 -32.03
C SER A 23 12.88 -73.09 -32.61
N GLN A 24 13.28 -72.82 -33.86
CA GLN A 24 12.92 -71.57 -34.54
C GLN A 24 11.43 -71.48 -34.85
N LEU A 25 10.79 -72.59 -35.25
CA LEU A 25 9.34 -72.67 -35.45
C LEU A 25 8.59 -72.35 -34.14
N GLN A 26 8.98 -72.97 -33.03
CA GLN A 26 8.40 -72.72 -31.71
C GLN A 26 8.55 -71.26 -31.29
N LYS A 27 9.71 -70.64 -31.55
CA LYS A 27 9.95 -69.22 -31.28
C LYS A 27 9.05 -68.29 -32.11
N SER A 28 8.89 -68.56 -33.41
CA SER A 28 7.94 -67.80 -34.24
C SER A 28 6.50 -67.98 -33.80
N LEU A 29 6.12 -69.18 -33.33
CA LEU A 29 4.80 -69.46 -32.76
C LEU A 29 4.56 -68.67 -31.46
N GLU A 30 5.55 -68.61 -30.57
CA GLU A 30 5.50 -67.84 -29.33
C GLU A 30 5.36 -66.34 -29.59
N ARG A 31 6.09 -65.80 -30.58
CA ARG A 31 5.99 -64.39 -30.99
C ARG A 31 4.65 -64.07 -31.66
N LEU A 32 4.15 -64.95 -32.53
CA LEU A 32 2.86 -64.78 -33.19
C LEU A 32 1.70 -64.85 -32.18
N SER A 33 1.80 -65.73 -31.19
CA SER A 33 0.80 -65.88 -30.14
C SER A 33 0.81 -64.75 -29.11
N SER A 34 1.99 -64.22 -28.76
CA SER A 34 2.10 -63.12 -27.80
C SER A 34 1.93 -61.74 -28.44
N GLY A 35 2.12 -61.63 -29.75
CA GLY A 35 2.20 -60.35 -30.46
C GLY A 35 3.48 -59.57 -30.15
N LEU A 36 4.43 -60.15 -29.40
CA LEU A 36 5.66 -59.49 -28.97
C LEU A 36 6.86 -60.14 -29.65
N ARG A 37 7.76 -59.32 -30.20
CA ARG A 37 9.04 -59.74 -30.75
C ARG A 37 10.01 -60.21 -29.66
N VAL A 38 9.95 -59.57 -28.50
CA VAL A 38 10.80 -59.85 -27.34
C VAL A 38 9.91 -60.32 -26.19
N ASN A 39 9.80 -61.64 -26.01
CA ASN A 39 8.97 -62.23 -24.96
C ASN A 39 9.79 -62.60 -23.71
N ARG A 40 11.06 -63.01 -23.90
CA ARG A 40 11.96 -63.40 -22.81
C ARG A 40 13.25 -62.58 -22.86
N ALA A 41 13.93 -62.45 -21.72
CA ALA A 41 15.24 -61.78 -21.64
C ALA A 41 16.32 -62.44 -22.51
N ALA A 42 16.16 -63.74 -22.82
CA ALA A 42 17.05 -64.47 -23.72
C ALA A 42 16.91 -64.06 -25.21
N ASP A 43 15.83 -63.38 -25.59
CA ASP A 43 15.61 -62.93 -26.97
C ASP A 43 16.36 -61.65 -27.28
N ASP A 44 16.27 -60.67 -26.36
CA ASP A 44 17.01 -59.41 -26.41
C ASP A 44 16.99 -58.76 -25.01
N ALA A 45 18.04 -58.96 -24.23
CA ALA A 45 18.12 -58.44 -22.86
C ALA A 45 18.12 -56.90 -22.81
N ALA A 46 18.79 -56.25 -23.78
CA ALA A 46 18.88 -54.79 -23.84
C ALA A 46 17.55 -54.18 -24.31
N GLY A 47 16.95 -54.75 -25.36
CA GLY A 47 15.65 -54.34 -25.88
C GLY A 47 14.54 -54.50 -24.84
N LEU A 48 14.52 -55.61 -24.10
CA LEU A 48 13.56 -55.81 -23.01
C LEU A 48 13.76 -54.80 -21.86
N ALA A 49 15.01 -54.51 -21.48
CA ALA A 49 15.30 -53.53 -20.43
C ALA A 49 14.83 -52.11 -20.81
N ILE A 50 15.09 -51.69 -22.06
CA ILE A 50 14.63 -50.40 -22.57
C ILE A 50 13.10 -50.36 -22.67
N ALA A 51 12.47 -51.40 -23.25
CA ALA A 51 11.01 -51.48 -23.34
C ALA A 51 10.33 -51.41 -21.97
N ASN A 52 10.86 -52.12 -20.97
CA ASN A 52 10.35 -52.04 -19.59
C ASN A 52 10.50 -50.64 -19.00
N LYS A 53 11.64 -49.95 -19.23
CA LYS A 53 11.83 -48.57 -18.79
C LYS A 53 10.80 -47.63 -19.43
N LEU A 54 10.59 -47.74 -20.75
CA LEU A 54 9.60 -46.94 -21.48
C LEU A 54 8.19 -47.23 -20.99
N ASN A 55 7.86 -48.49 -20.70
CA ASN A 55 6.57 -48.90 -20.12
C ASN A 55 6.35 -48.27 -18.74
N PHE A 56 7.34 -48.32 -17.84
CA PHE A 56 7.24 -47.69 -16.53
C PHE A 56 7.12 -46.16 -16.62
N GLN A 57 7.84 -45.53 -17.56
CA GLN A 57 7.70 -44.11 -17.83
C GLN A 57 6.30 -43.77 -18.35
N ALA A 58 5.77 -44.52 -19.33
CA ALA A 58 4.42 -44.32 -19.84
C ALA A 58 3.36 -44.49 -18.74
N ARG A 59 3.50 -45.50 -17.86
CA ARG A 59 2.60 -45.68 -16.71
C ARG A 59 2.71 -44.52 -15.70
N GLY A 60 3.93 -44.03 -15.44
CA GLY A 60 4.17 -42.85 -14.60
C GLY A 60 3.54 -41.59 -15.18
N LEU A 61 3.68 -41.36 -16.49
CA LEU A 61 3.07 -40.23 -17.20
C LEU A 61 1.53 -40.32 -17.16
N ASN A 62 0.95 -41.51 -17.36
CA ASN A 62 -0.50 -41.70 -17.24
C ASN A 62 -1.03 -41.43 -15.82
N GLN A 63 -0.26 -41.77 -14.78
CA GLN A 63 -0.61 -41.37 -13.41
C GLN A 63 -0.48 -39.85 -13.21
N ALA A 64 0.55 -39.23 -13.79
CA ALA A 64 0.73 -37.78 -13.76
C ALA A 64 -0.44 -37.03 -14.43
N VAL A 65 -0.98 -37.54 -15.54
CA VAL A 65 -2.19 -37.02 -16.19
C VAL A 65 -3.38 -37.05 -15.22
N ARG A 66 -3.59 -38.16 -14.50
CA ARG A 66 -4.64 -38.27 -13.48
C ARG A 66 -4.43 -37.29 -12.33
N ASN A 67 -3.21 -37.22 -11.78
CA ASN A 67 -2.88 -36.27 -10.72
C ASN A 67 -3.15 -34.82 -11.14
N ALA A 68 -2.84 -34.46 -12.38
CA ALA A 68 -3.13 -33.14 -12.93
C ALA A 68 -4.64 -32.89 -13.09
N GLY A 69 -5.43 -33.90 -13.49
CA GLY A 69 -6.90 -33.82 -13.52
C GLY A 69 -7.53 -33.66 -12.14
N ASP A 70 -7.03 -34.38 -11.14
CA ASP A 70 -7.45 -34.23 -9.74
C ASP A 70 -7.13 -32.82 -9.22
N ALA A 71 -5.95 -32.30 -9.59
CA ALA A 71 -5.56 -30.93 -9.28
C ALA A 71 -6.47 -29.90 -9.95
N THR A 72 -6.85 -30.09 -11.21
CA THR A 72 -7.83 -29.22 -11.88
C THR A 72 -9.15 -29.18 -11.12
N SER A 73 -9.63 -30.33 -10.63
CA SER A 73 -10.86 -30.42 -9.83
C SER A 73 -10.74 -29.70 -8.47
N LEU A 74 -9.59 -29.82 -7.81
CA LEU A 74 -9.27 -29.10 -6.57
C LEU A 74 -9.27 -27.58 -6.80
N VAL A 75 -8.59 -27.12 -7.84
CA VAL A 75 -8.47 -25.69 -8.19
C VAL A 75 -9.83 -25.10 -8.60
N GLN A 76 -10.67 -25.87 -9.30
CA GLN A 76 -12.04 -25.46 -9.64
C GLN A 76 -12.94 -25.34 -8.39
N THR A 77 -12.77 -26.22 -7.41
CA THR A 77 -13.47 -26.13 -6.12
C THR A 77 -13.06 -24.87 -5.38
N ALA A 78 -11.77 -24.54 -5.36
CA ALA A 78 -11.27 -23.30 -4.78
C ALA A 78 -11.80 -22.05 -5.52
N GLU A 79 -11.80 -22.05 -6.86
CA GLU A 79 -12.32 -20.94 -7.68
C GLU A 79 -13.82 -20.69 -7.44
N GLY A 80 -14.61 -21.76 -7.34
CA GLY A 80 -16.03 -21.66 -6.99
C GLY A 80 -16.25 -20.97 -5.65
N SER A 81 -15.49 -21.35 -4.62
CA SER A 81 -15.55 -20.70 -3.32
C SER A 81 -15.02 -19.26 -3.34
N PHE A 82 -13.99 -18.94 -4.12
CA PHE A 82 -13.54 -17.55 -4.29
C PHE A 82 -14.62 -16.67 -4.93
N ASN A 83 -15.44 -17.23 -5.84
CA ASN A 83 -16.58 -16.51 -6.40
C ASN A 83 -17.63 -16.19 -5.32
N VAL A 84 -17.98 -17.16 -4.47
CA VAL A 84 -18.89 -16.95 -3.34
C VAL A 84 -18.33 -15.89 -2.37
N ALA A 85 -17.05 -15.99 -2.02
CA ALA A 85 -16.39 -14.99 -1.18
C ALA A 85 -16.44 -13.58 -1.81
N THR A 86 -16.23 -13.48 -3.13
CA THR A 86 -16.34 -12.21 -3.87
C THR A 86 -17.75 -11.62 -3.76
N ASN A 87 -18.80 -12.44 -3.87
CA ASN A 87 -20.19 -11.99 -3.73
C ASN A 87 -20.51 -11.51 -2.31
N ILE A 88 -20.02 -12.22 -1.28
CA ILE A 88 -20.15 -11.82 0.13
C ILE A 88 -19.47 -10.47 0.37
N LEU A 89 -18.24 -10.29 -0.13
CA LEU A 89 -17.53 -9.02 -0.04
C LEU A 89 -18.23 -7.90 -0.80
N GLY A 90 -18.81 -8.20 -1.97
CA GLY A 90 -19.65 -7.26 -2.71
C GLY A 90 -20.83 -6.75 -1.88
N ARG A 91 -21.55 -7.66 -1.21
CA ARG A 91 -22.65 -7.30 -0.31
C ARG A 91 -22.17 -6.52 0.93
N LEU A 92 -21.05 -6.91 1.54
CA LEU A 92 -20.44 -6.16 2.64
C LEU A 92 -20.09 -4.73 2.23
N ARG A 93 -19.60 -4.55 1.00
CA ARG A 93 -19.31 -3.23 0.44
C ARG A 93 -20.58 -2.39 0.27
N GLU A 94 -21.66 -2.98 -0.23
CA GLU A 94 -22.96 -2.30 -0.34
C GLU A 94 -23.46 -1.81 1.03
N LEU A 95 -23.43 -2.67 2.05
CA LEU A 95 -23.85 -2.32 3.40
C LEU A 95 -22.97 -1.21 4.00
N ALA A 96 -21.66 -1.26 3.78
CA ALA A 96 -20.73 -0.23 4.23
C ALA A 96 -21.00 1.12 3.54
N VAL A 97 -21.24 1.12 2.23
CA VAL A 97 -21.61 2.33 1.48
C VAL A 97 -22.96 2.88 1.95
N GLN A 98 -23.94 2.02 2.21
CA GLN A 98 -25.23 2.42 2.76
C GLN A 98 -25.05 3.05 4.15
N ALA A 99 -24.31 2.40 5.05
CA ALA A 99 -24.05 2.88 6.41
C ALA A 99 -23.22 4.19 6.45
N ALA A 100 -22.42 4.46 5.42
CA ALA A 100 -21.65 5.69 5.30
C ALA A 100 -22.50 6.94 5.00
N SER A 101 -23.76 6.78 4.56
CA SER A 101 -24.67 7.91 4.35
C SER A 101 -25.22 8.47 5.67
N ASP A 102 -25.17 9.80 5.82
CA ASP A 102 -25.72 10.53 6.97
C ASP A 102 -27.24 10.49 7.07
N THR A 103 -27.94 10.07 6.00
CA THR A 103 -29.39 9.86 6.02
C THR A 103 -29.81 8.68 6.90
N ASN A 104 -28.89 7.79 7.28
CA ASN A 104 -29.17 6.67 8.16
C ASN A 104 -29.04 7.09 9.63
N THR A 105 -29.98 6.63 10.46
CA THR A 105 -29.89 6.81 11.91
C THR A 105 -28.90 5.83 12.53
N THR A 106 -28.54 6.05 13.80
CA THR A 106 -27.72 5.09 14.56
C THR A 106 -28.42 3.74 14.73
N ALA A 107 -29.75 3.72 14.80
CA ALA A 107 -30.51 2.48 14.87
C ALA A 107 -30.43 1.70 13.54
N ASP A 108 -30.59 2.38 12.40
CA ASP A 108 -30.47 1.76 11.07
C ASP A 108 -29.07 1.16 10.86
N ARG A 109 -28.02 1.91 11.24
CA ARG A 109 -26.63 1.42 11.18
C ARG A 109 -26.39 0.19 12.07
N ALA A 110 -27.06 0.08 13.21
CA ALA A 110 -26.97 -1.11 14.06
C ALA A 110 -27.61 -2.35 13.39
N THR A 111 -28.71 -2.18 12.65
CA THR A 111 -29.32 -3.24 11.85
C THR A 111 -28.42 -3.67 10.69
N LEU A 112 -27.87 -2.71 9.94
CA LEU A 112 -26.91 -2.99 8.87
C LEU A 112 -25.67 -3.72 9.40
N LYS A 113 -25.17 -3.32 10.59
CA LYS A 113 -24.06 -4.00 11.26
C LYS A 113 -24.37 -5.46 11.55
N SER A 114 -25.58 -5.76 12.02
CA SER A 114 -25.97 -7.15 12.31
C SER A 114 -25.93 -8.03 11.05
N GLU A 115 -26.36 -7.51 9.90
CA GLU A 115 -26.23 -8.20 8.61
C GLU A 115 -24.77 -8.35 8.19
N SER A 116 -23.97 -7.29 8.34
CA SER A 116 -22.52 -7.33 8.07
C SER A 116 -21.80 -8.38 8.91
N ASP A 117 -22.10 -8.48 10.21
CA ASP A 117 -21.47 -9.44 11.12
C ASP A 117 -21.80 -10.89 10.72
N LEU A 118 -23.03 -11.15 10.25
CA LEU A 118 -23.43 -12.45 9.71
C LEU A 118 -22.69 -12.79 8.41
N LEU A 119 -22.49 -11.83 7.52
CA LEU A 119 -21.72 -12.03 6.28
C LEU A 119 -20.23 -12.30 6.56
N VAL A 120 -19.64 -11.62 7.53
CA VAL A 120 -18.26 -11.89 7.97
C VAL A 120 -18.13 -13.28 8.60
N ALA A 121 -19.12 -13.70 9.41
CA ALA A 121 -19.17 -15.05 9.95
C ALA A 121 -19.31 -16.10 8.84
N GLU A 122 -20.16 -15.84 7.84
CA GLU A 122 -20.36 -16.72 6.68
C GLU A 122 -19.09 -16.84 5.83
N LEU A 123 -18.34 -15.75 5.63
CA LEU A 123 -17.03 -15.77 4.97
C LEU A 123 -16.04 -16.69 5.72
N THR A 124 -16.02 -16.61 7.05
CA THR A 124 -15.16 -17.46 7.89
C THR A 124 -15.60 -18.92 7.88
N ARG A 125 -16.91 -19.17 7.81
CA ARG A 125 -17.49 -20.52 7.63
C ARG A 125 -17.12 -21.10 6.26
N LEU A 126 -17.24 -20.33 5.18
CA LEU A 126 -16.84 -20.74 3.84
C LEU A 126 -15.36 -21.16 3.79
N ALA A 127 -14.49 -20.37 4.42
CA ALA A 127 -13.06 -20.67 4.47
C ALA A 127 -12.73 -21.99 5.20
N SER A 128 -13.45 -22.30 6.29
CA SER A 128 -13.23 -23.52 7.09
C SER A 128 -13.97 -24.76 6.56
N THR A 129 -15.01 -24.58 5.75
CA THR A 129 -15.83 -25.68 5.20
C THR A 129 -15.46 -26.07 3.77
N THR A 130 -14.74 -25.22 3.03
CA THR A 130 -14.28 -25.56 1.67
C THR A 130 -13.14 -26.57 1.74
N GLN A 131 -13.44 -27.81 1.40
CA GLN A 131 -12.50 -28.93 1.48
C GLN A 131 -12.45 -29.73 0.19
N PHE A 132 -11.28 -30.30 -0.10
CA PHE A 132 -11.11 -31.33 -1.12
C PHE A 132 -10.43 -32.53 -0.49
N ASN A 133 -11.08 -33.70 -0.56
CA ASN A 133 -10.56 -34.94 0.03
C ASN A 133 -10.15 -34.80 1.52
N GLY A 134 -10.96 -34.06 2.30
CA GLY A 134 -10.73 -33.82 3.73
C GLY A 134 -9.70 -32.73 4.07
N ALA A 135 -9.13 -32.06 3.07
CA ALA A 135 -8.13 -31.01 3.25
C ALA A 135 -8.74 -29.62 2.99
N ASN A 136 -8.62 -28.69 3.94
CA ASN A 136 -9.20 -27.34 3.88
C ASN A 136 -8.46 -26.44 2.89
N LEU A 137 -9.13 -25.91 1.87
CA LEU A 137 -8.45 -25.20 0.79
C LEU A 137 -8.15 -23.72 1.09
N LEU A 138 -8.96 -23.07 1.92
CA LEU A 138 -9.05 -21.61 2.01
C LEU A 138 -8.78 -21.03 3.41
N ASP A 139 -8.31 -21.85 4.35
CA ASP A 139 -8.01 -21.43 5.73
C ASP A 139 -6.53 -21.08 5.97
N GLY A 140 -5.74 -21.00 4.88
CA GLY A 140 -4.30 -20.75 4.91
C GLY A 140 -3.42 -21.99 5.13
N SER A 141 -4.00 -23.17 5.42
CA SER A 141 -3.22 -24.42 5.54
C SER A 141 -2.60 -24.85 4.21
N PHE A 142 -3.20 -24.47 3.07
CA PHE A 142 -2.69 -24.71 1.70
C PHE A 142 -1.68 -23.65 1.23
N ALA A 143 -0.67 -23.36 2.07
CA ALA A 143 0.38 -22.39 1.74
C ALA A 143 1.39 -22.93 0.70
N SER A 144 1.54 -24.24 0.55
CA SER A 144 2.48 -24.87 -0.39
C SER A 144 2.01 -26.27 -0.84
N GLY A 145 1.01 -26.31 -1.72
CA GLY A 145 0.60 -27.54 -2.41
C GLY A 145 1.60 -27.92 -3.51
N LYS A 146 1.87 -29.22 -3.66
CA LYS A 146 2.68 -29.76 -4.77
C LYS A 146 1.90 -30.86 -5.48
N ILE A 147 1.85 -30.79 -6.81
CA ILE A 147 1.25 -31.83 -7.65
C ILE A 147 2.34 -32.50 -8.45
N GLN A 148 2.49 -33.81 -8.31
CA GLN A 148 3.41 -34.60 -9.11
C GLN A 148 2.84 -34.78 -10.53
N VAL A 149 3.47 -34.11 -11.50
CA VAL A 149 3.05 -34.06 -12.91
C VAL A 149 4.09 -34.67 -13.85
N GLY A 150 4.87 -35.62 -13.37
CA GLY A 150 5.85 -36.32 -14.20
C GLY A 150 6.21 -37.70 -13.67
N ALA A 151 6.87 -38.49 -14.50
CA ALA A 151 7.25 -39.87 -14.19
C ALA A 151 8.47 -39.96 -13.27
N ASN A 152 9.29 -38.91 -13.17
CA ASN A 152 10.48 -38.87 -12.33
C ASN A 152 10.25 -38.04 -11.07
N ALA A 153 11.06 -38.27 -10.03
CA ALA A 153 11.02 -37.50 -8.79
C ALA A 153 11.12 -35.98 -9.06
N ASP A 154 10.42 -35.20 -8.23
CA ASP A 154 10.42 -33.73 -8.19
C ASP A 154 9.91 -33.00 -9.44
N GLN A 155 9.34 -33.71 -10.41
CA GLN A 155 8.59 -33.12 -11.52
C GLN A 155 7.21 -32.65 -11.04
N THR A 156 7.21 -31.52 -10.32
CA THR A 156 6.03 -31.01 -9.61
C THR A 156 5.61 -29.62 -10.07
N ILE A 157 4.31 -29.34 -9.95
CA ILE A 157 3.75 -28.00 -9.99
C ILE A 157 3.45 -27.58 -8.55
N SER A 158 4.17 -26.58 -8.06
CA SER A 158 3.90 -25.94 -6.78
C SER A 158 2.85 -24.84 -6.96
N PHE A 159 1.93 -24.75 -6.01
CA PHE A 159 0.94 -23.69 -5.94
C PHE A 159 0.54 -23.40 -4.50
N SER A 160 -0.05 -22.23 -4.27
CA SER A 160 -0.56 -21.81 -2.98
C SER A 160 -1.96 -21.24 -3.17
N LEU A 161 -2.85 -21.50 -2.21
CA LEU A 161 -4.16 -20.87 -2.14
C LEU A 161 -4.14 -19.81 -1.03
N ALA A 162 -4.86 -18.71 -1.25
CA ALA A 162 -4.93 -17.64 -0.26
C ALA A 162 -5.83 -18.04 0.91
N ASP A 163 -5.47 -17.58 2.10
CA ASP A 163 -6.32 -17.63 3.29
C ASP A 163 -7.46 -16.61 3.12
N VAL A 164 -8.72 -17.06 3.20
CA VAL A 164 -9.94 -16.26 3.00
C VAL A 164 -10.61 -15.91 4.33
N ARG A 165 -10.05 -16.33 5.47
CA ARG A 165 -10.63 -16.02 6.79
C ARG A 165 -10.66 -14.50 7.02
N ALA A 166 -11.71 -14.03 7.68
CA ALA A 166 -11.94 -12.59 7.88
C ALA A 166 -10.82 -11.87 8.67
N ASN A 167 -10.05 -12.60 9.48
CA ASN A 167 -8.90 -12.04 10.21
C ASN A 167 -7.62 -11.93 9.35
N GLN A 168 -7.58 -12.60 8.19
CA GLN A 168 -6.46 -12.52 7.25
C GLN A 168 -6.77 -11.66 6.03
N LEU A 169 -8.04 -11.39 5.75
CA LEU A 169 -8.48 -10.53 4.65
C LEU A 169 -8.64 -9.08 5.05
N GLY A 170 -8.50 -8.22 4.04
CA GLY A 170 -8.88 -6.81 4.13
C GLY A 170 -7.95 -5.98 4.99
N LYS A 171 -6.72 -6.45 5.24
CA LYS A 171 -5.73 -5.69 6.00
C LYS A 171 -5.29 -4.48 5.19
N PHE A 172 -5.21 -3.35 5.86
CA PHE A 172 -4.67 -2.12 5.28
C PHE A 172 -3.79 -1.41 6.31
N ALA A 173 -2.75 -0.74 5.82
CA ALA A 173 -1.94 0.16 6.63
C ALA A 173 -2.74 1.43 6.84
N ALA A 174 -3.08 1.73 8.10
CA ALA A 174 -3.59 3.04 8.48
C ALA A 174 -2.95 3.51 9.76
N PHE A 175 -2.48 4.75 9.73
CA PHE A 175 -1.93 5.40 10.90
C PHE A 175 -2.23 6.90 10.80
N SER A 176 -2.38 7.52 11.96
CA SER A 176 -2.56 8.96 12.06
C SER A 176 -1.28 9.57 12.61
N ALA A 177 -0.79 10.60 11.96
CA ALA A 177 0.43 11.29 12.33
C ALA A 177 0.09 12.73 12.68
N ALA A 178 0.31 13.09 13.94
CA ALA A 178 0.23 14.47 14.37
C ALA A 178 1.38 15.25 13.73
N ILE A 179 1.06 16.36 13.05
CA ILE A 179 2.07 17.33 12.66
C ILE A 179 2.47 18.06 13.95
N ALA A 180 3.76 18.29 14.18
CA ALA A 180 4.22 19.00 15.38
C ALA A 180 3.42 20.29 15.60
N ALA A 181 2.61 20.30 16.66
CA ALA A 181 1.78 21.42 17.09
C ALA A 181 2.54 22.28 18.10
N GLY A 182 2.17 23.55 18.22
CA GLY A 182 2.66 24.41 19.30
C GLY A 182 3.92 25.18 18.96
N LEU A 183 3.94 25.88 17.82
CA LEU A 183 4.79 27.06 17.69
C LEU A 183 4.18 28.16 18.57
N SER A 184 4.54 28.19 19.85
CA SER A 184 4.25 29.29 20.76
C SER A 184 5.36 30.33 20.62
N GLY A 185 4.98 31.51 20.14
CA GLY A 185 5.93 32.55 19.74
C GLY A 185 6.48 32.32 18.33
N GLY A 186 6.55 33.38 17.53
CA GLY A 186 7.11 33.34 16.18
C GLY A 186 8.58 32.89 16.22
N VAL A 187 8.82 31.58 16.07
CA VAL A 187 10.16 31.04 15.85
C VAL A 187 10.44 31.12 14.36
N PHE A 188 11.42 31.97 14.01
CA PHE A 188 11.91 32.15 12.66
C PHE A 188 12.90 31.05 12.30
N THR A 189 12.64 30.28 11.24
CA THR A 189 13.67 29.44 10.63
C THR A 189 13.69 29.65 9.11
N SER A 190 14.90 29.88 8.58
CA SER A 190 15.19 29.74 7.16
C SER A 190 15.09 28.26 6.80
N GLY A 191 13.95 27.82 6.26
CA GLY A 191 13.72 26.42 5.90
C GLY A 191 12.33 25.85 6.15
N GLY A 192 11.34 26.67 6.53
CA GLY A 192 9.93 26.29 6.52
C GLY A 192 9.60 25.14 7.48
N ALA A 193 9.54 25.46 8.77
CA ALA A 193 9.03 24.53 9.77
C ALA A 193 7.61 24.07 9.41
N GLY A 194 7.50 22.84 8.91
CA GLY A 194 6.23 22.22 8.61
C GLY A 194 5.74 22.34 7.17
N ALA A 195 6.51 22.76 6.15
CA ALA A 195 6.10 22.64 4.72
C ALA A 195 6.76 21.43 4.03
N ILE A 196 6.17 20.86 2.97
CA ILE A 196 6.90 19.89 2.13
C ILE A 196 7.59 20.70 1.03
N THR A 197 8.92 20.64 0.97
CA THR A 197 9.68 21.26 -0.13
C THR A 197 9.88 20.22 -1.24
N ALA A 198 9.82 20.67 -2.50
CA ALA A 198 10.07 19.79 -3.65
C ALA A 198 11.41 19.06 -3.52
N GLY A 199 11.44 17.76 -3.82
CA GLY A 199 12.66 16.96 -3.76
C GLY A 199 13.00 16.37 -2.38
N GLN A 200 12.30 16.76 -1.31
CA GLN A 200 12.73 16.38 0.06
C GLN A 200 11.99 15.20 0.68
N PHE A 201 10.85 14.76 0.13
CA PHE A 201 10.00 13.75 0.76
C PHE A 201 9.52 12.73 -0.27
N THR A 202 9.63 11.44 0.05
CA THR A 202 9.07 10.38 -0.78
C THR A 202 8.19 9.43 0.03
N ILE A 203 7.16 8.91 -0.64
CA ILE A 203 6.27 7.87 -0.13
C ILE A 203 6.37 6.69 -1.07
N ASN A 204 6.74 5.51 -0.55
CA ASN A 204 6.93 4.30 -1.36
C ASN A 204 7.84 4.57 -2.57
N SER A 205 8.94 5.29 -2.34
CA SER A 205 9.92 5.73 -3.36
C SER A 205 9.38 6.73 -4.41
N GLN A 206 8.18 7.27 -4.23
CA GLN A 206 7.59 8.29 -5.11
C GLN A 206 7.80 9.67 -4.51
N LEU A 207 8.39 10.58 -5.29
CA LEU A 207 8.65 11.95 -4.85
C LEU A 207 7.35 12.75 -4.72
N VAL A 208 7.10 13.29 -3.54
CA VAL A 208 5.95 14.16 -3.27
C VAL A 208 6.31 15.60 -3.66
N GLY A 209 5.36 16.29 -4.31
CA GLY A 209 5.50 17.70 -4.69
C GLY A 209 5.56 18.63 -3.48
N ALA A 210 5.90 19.91 -3.72
CA ALA A 210 5.86 20.90 -2.66
C ALA A 210 4.42 21.16 -2.19
N THR A 211 4.23 21.52 -0.92
CA THR A 211 2.95 22.04 -0.45
C THR A 211 2.70 23.43 -1.02
N THR A 212 1.43 23.76 -1.27
CA THR A 212 1.02 25.08 -1.78
C THR A 212 0.26 25.84 -0.70
N THR A 213 0.21 27.17 -0.81
CA THR A 213 -0.42 28.07 0.18
C THR A 213 -1.94 28.17 0.04
N THR A 214 -2.53 27.66 -1.03
CA THR A 214 -3.93 27.96 -1.43
C THR A 214 -4.98 27.28 -0.57
N ASP A 215 -4.58 26.27 0.21
CA ASP A 215 -5.52 25.36 0.87
C ASP A 215 -5.78 25.72 2.35
N ASP A 216 -5.01 26.66 2.92
CA ASP A 216 -5.31 27.27 4.22
C ASP A 216 -6.01 28.61 4.04
N GLN A 217 -6.87 29.01 4.98
CA GLN A 217 -7.64 30.25 4.85
C GLN A 217 -6.91 31.45 5.42
N VAL A 218 -6.08 31.28 6.46
CA VAL A 218 -5.41 32.40 7.14
C VAL A 218 -4.03 32.01 7.67
N SER A 219 -3.04 32.85 7.39
CA SER A 219 -1.71 32.79 8.00
C SER A 219 -1.56 33.93 9.00
N VAL A 220 -1.08 33.65 10.22
CA VAL A 220 -0.84 34.67 11.25
C VAL A 220 0.65 34.73 11.60
N LEU A 221 1.23 35.92 11.67
CA LEU A 221 2.60 36.14 12.16
C LEU A 221 2.55 37.16 13.28
N ASP A 222 2.91 36.74 14.49
CA ASP A 222 2.92 37.61 15.67
C ASP A 222 4.36 37.84 16.14
N LEU A 223 4.75 39.11 16.23
CA LEU A 223 6.08 39.53 16.64
C LEU A 223 6.01 40.16 18.02
N ASN A 224 6.80 39.65 18.97
CA ASN A 224 6.92 40.22 20.30
C ASN A 224 8.09 41.22 20.34
N VAL A 225 7.75 42.49 20.44
CA VAL A 225 8.68 43.63 20.48
C VAL A 225 9.25 43.83 21.88
N GLY A 226 8.49 43.44 22.92
CA GLY A 226 8.88 43.62 24.33
C GLY A 226 9.95 42.65 24.85
N ALA A 227 10.32 41.62 24.09
CA ALA A 227 11.27 40.57 24.50
C ALA A 227 12.58 40.57 23.70
N ALA A 228 12.84 41.58 22.86
CA ALA A 228 14.07 41.67 22.08
C ALA A 228 15.28 41.85 23.02
N ALA A 229 15.98 40.76 23.31
CA ALA A 229 17.20 40.76 24.11
C ALA A 229 18.24 41.67 23.43
N GLY A 230 18.52 42.82 24.05
CA GLY A 230 19.48 43.81 23.56
C GLY A 230 18.88 45.16 23.16
N VAL A 231 17.55 45.27 23.02
CA VAL A 231 16.90 46.58 23.03
C VAL A 231 16.79 46.96 24.50
N GLY A 232 17.78 47.70 25.00
CA GLY A 232 17.80 48.18 26.37
C GLY A 232 16.42 48.70 26.74
N ALA A 233 15.85 48.15 27.82
CA ALA A 233 14.56 48.54 28.36
C ALA A 233 14.58 50.03 28.73
N VAL A 234 14.35 50.89 27.73
CA VAL A 234 13.87 52.24 27.91
C VAL A 234 12.42 52.16 27.49
N GLN A 235 11.56 51.90 28.49
CA GLN A 235 10.15 52.24 28.36
C GLN A 235 10.06 53.65 27.76
N GLY A 236 9.46 53.75 26.58
CA GLY A 236 9.04 55.04 26.02
C GLY A 236 9.87 55.65 24.90
N SER A 237 10.91 55.00 24.36
CA SER A 237 11.49 55.48 23.09
C SER A 237 12.21 54.41 22.26
N ILE A 238 11.65 54.05 21.11
CA ILE A 238 12.41 53.49 19.99
C ILE A 238 12.89 54.68 19.15
N VAL A 239 14.20 54.90 19.10
CA VAL A 239 14.81 55.86 18.16
C VAL A 239 15.13 55.10 16.88
N ILE A 240 14.32 55.28 15.83
CA ILE A 240 14.64 54.78 14.49
C ILE A 240 15.22 55.92 13.69
N SER A 241 16.50 56.17 13.90
CA SER A 241 17.20 57.38 13.43
C SER A 241 17.35 57.50 11.91
N ALA A 242 16.75 56.65 11.07
CA ALA A 242 17.10 56.64 9.65
C ALA A 242 16.03 56.20 8.63
N PHE A 243 14.74 56.46 8.89
CA PHE A 243 13.76 56.60 7.77
C PHE A 243 13.60 58.04 7.28
N SER A 244 14.05 59.04 8.03
CA SER A 244 13.99 60.45 7.66
C SER A 244 15.15 60.84 6.73
N GLY A 245 15.12 60.33 5.50
CA GLY A 245 16.15 60.61 4.51
C GLY A 245 16.06 59.66 3.35
N ALA A 246 14.91 59.60 2.68
CA ALA A 246 14.72 58.80 1.48
C ALA A 246 15.51 59.40 0.29
N THR A 247 16.83 59.24 0.31
CA THR A 247 17.59 58.95 -0.90
C THR A 247 17.86 57.45 -0.89
N ALA A 248 16.88 56.70 -1.40
CA ALA A 248 16.93 55.33 -1.92
C ALA A 248 18.01 54.41 -1.32
N SER A 249 17.74 53.72 -0.19
CA SER A 249 18.66 52.66 0.25
C SER A 249 18.13 51.66 1.31
N ALA A 250 17.28 52.06 2.27
CA ALA A 250 16.62 51.14 3.20
C ALA A 250 15.12 50.97 2.88
N ALA A 251 14.67 49.73 2.68
CA ALA A 251 13.26 49.44 2.37
C ALA A 251 12.81 48.15 3.07
N PHE A 252 11.62 48.21 3.69
CA PHE A 252 10.92 47.06 4.27
C PHE A 252 9.90 46.53 3.27
N TYR A 253 9.85 45.22 3.10
CA TYR A 253 8.98 44.54 2.17
C TYR A 253 8.15 43.50 2.90
N ILE A 254 6.88 43.42 2.56
CA ILE A 254 6.00 42.32 2.92
C ILE A 254 5.51 41.68 1.62
N ASN A 255 5.73 40.37 1.47
CA ASN A 255 5.37 39.61 0.27
C ASN A 255 5.88 40.24 -1.04
N GLY A 256 7.07 40.87 -0.99
CA GLY A 256 7.69 41.56 -2.12
C GLY A 256 7.17 42.98 -2.39
N THR A 257 6.10 43.41 -1.72
CA THR A 257 5.60 44.79 -1.80
C THR A 257 6.34 45.67 -0.80
N GLN A 258 6.88 46.79 -1.28
CA GLN A 258 7.54 47.78 -0.42
C GLN A 258 6.52 48.48 0.47
N ILE A 259 6.79 48.53 1.78
CA ILE A 259 6.03 49.35 2.71
C ILE A 259 6.62 50.76 2.70
N THR A 260 5.86 51.70 2.15
CA THR A 260 6.22 53.12 2.08
C THR A 260 5.48 53.94 3.15
N ASN A 261 5.80 55.22 3.29
CA ASN A 261 5.11 56.17 4.18
C ASN A 261 5.30 55.93 5.69
N PHE A 262 6.55 55.74 6.14
CA PHE A 262 6.90 55.97 7.55
C PHE A 262 7.13 57.47 7.74
N THR A 263 6.07 58.22 8.08
CA THR A 263 6.16 59.68 8.26
C THR A 263 6.73 60.02 9.64
N ASN A 264 7.65 60.97 9.71
CA ASN A 264 8.09 61.58 10.96
C ASN A 264 8.94 60.72 11.91
N LEU A 265 9.64 59.67 11.44
CA LEU A 265 10.56 58.82 12.25
C LEU A 265 11.81 59.54 12.82
N ALA A 266 11.96 60.84 12.59
CA ALA A 266 13.14 61.64 12.95
C ALA A 266 13.21 62.01 14.45
N THR A 267 12.17 61.71 15.23
CA THR A 267 12.06 62.02 16.67
C THR A 267 11.94 60.76 17.51
N VAL A 268 12.31 60.83 18.78
CA VAL A 268 12.06 59.82 19.83
C VAL A 268 10.58 59.40 19.78
N HIS A 269 10.29 58.16 19.39
CA HIS A 269 8.92 57.63 19.35
C HIS A 269 8.69 56.65 20.47
N THR A 270 7.58 56.78 21.19
CA THR A 270 7.12 55.71 22.07
C THR A 270 6.90 54.42 21.26
N THR A 271 7.00 53.26 21.91
CA THR A 271 6.72 51.96 21.26
C THR A 271 5.31 51.93 20.65
N SER A 272 4.35 52.62 21.28
CA SER A 272 2.98 52.75 20.80
C SER A 272 2.87 53.54 19.50
N ASP A 273 3.56 54.67 19.38
CA ASP A 273 3.53 55.48 18.16
C ASP A 273 4.16 54.72 17.00
N PHE A 274 5.29 54.06 17.25
CA PHE A 274 6.00 53.29 16.23
C PHE A 274 5.15 52.13 15.70
N LEU A 275 4.68 51.24 16.57
CA LEU A 275 3.93 50.06 16.13
C LEU A 275 2.59 50.44 15.47
N SER A 276 1.93 51.48 15.99
CA SER A 276 0.69 52.00 15.38
C SER A 276 0.95 52.50 13.96
N GLN A 277 2.06 53.21 13.75
CA GLN A 277 2.42 53.67 12.41
C GLN A 277 2.79 52.50 11.49
N VAL A 278 3.55 51.50 11.96
CA VAL A 278 3.87 50.31 11.16
C VAL A 278 2.59 49.61 10.72
N ALA A 279 1.65 49.38 11.64
CA ALA A 279 0.38 48.76 11.30
C ALA A 279 -0.43 49.59 10.30
N ALA A 280 -0.49 50.92 10.49
CA ALA A 280 -1.19 51.82 9.57
C ALA A 280 -0.56 51.81 8.17
N SER A 281 0.77 51.90 8.05
CA SER A 281 1.48 51.88 6.77
C SER A 281 1.31 50.54 6.05
N VAL A 282 1.27 49.42 6.77
CA VAL A 282 1.03 48.09 6.18
C VAL A 282 -0.39 47.96 5.68
N ASN A 283 -1.39 48.39 6.46
CA ASN A 283 -2.79 48.38 6.05
C ASN A 283 -3.06 49.36 4.88
N ALA A 284 -2.27 50.44 4.75
CA ALA A 284 -2.35 51.40 3.66
C ALA A 284 -1.56 50.99 2.40
N ALA A 285 -0.59 50.07 2.51
CA ALA A 285 0.26 49.64 1.40
C ALA A 285 -0.49 48.86 0.29
N GLY A 286 -1.78 48.58 0.47
CA GLY A 286 -2.62 47.93 -0.54
C GLY A 286 -2.20 46.49 -0.86
N ILE A 287 -1.51 45.82 0.07
CA ILE A 287 -1.15 44.42 -0.07
C ILE A 287 -2.45 43.61 -0.05
N THR A 288 -2.81 43.04 -1.20
CA THR A 288 -4.15 42.48 -1.48
C THR A 288 -4.68 41.54 -0.40
N ASN A 289 -3.80 40.86 0.33
CA ASN A 289 -4.18 39.86 1.32
C ASN A 289 -3.58 40.05 2.71
N VAL A 290 -2.77 41.08 3.01
CA VAL A 290 -2.09 41.21 4.32
C VAL A 290 -2.59 42.42 5.08
N THR A 291 -2.97 42.21 6.34
CA THR A 291 -3.27 43.26 7.31
C THR A 291 -2.32 43.18 8.50
N ALA A 292 -2.20 44.28 9.24
CA ALA A 292 -1.42 44.36 10.47
C ALA A 292 -2.23 44.99 11.60
N ARG A 293 -2.00 44.53 12.82
CA ARG A 293 -2.59 45.08 14.04
C ARG A 293 -1.58 45.05 15.18
N VAL A 294 -1.81 45.89 16.18
CA VAL A 294 -0.98 46.01 17.38
C VAL A 294 -1.81 45.65 18.58
N ASN A 295 -1.19 45.03 19.59
CA ASN A 295 -1.88 44.74 20.83
C ASN A 295 -2.13 46.00 21.67
N SER A 296 -3.07 45.91 22.61
CA SER A 296 -3.46 46.99 23.53
C SER A 296 -2.29 47.59 24.31
N ASP A 297 -1.31 46.76 24.70
CA ASP A 297 -0.11 47.17 25.44
C ASP A 297 1.06 47.62 24.54
N TYR A 298 0.90 47.63 23.21
CA TYR A 298 1.93 48.00 22.23
C TYR A 298 3.28 47.26 22.42
N THR A 299 3.21 46.00 22.82
CA THR A 299 4.36 45.09 22.96
C THR A 299 4.44 44.08 21.82
N ARG A 300 3.42 43.99 20.96
CA ARG A 300 3.32 43.03 19.86
C ARG A 300 2.70 43.64 18.62
N ILE A 301 3.21 43.24 17.46
CA ILE A 301 2.59 43.49 16.16
C ILE A 301 2.27 42.16 15.48
N THR A 302 1.01 42.02 15.06
CA THR A 302 0.51 40.82 14.40
C THR A 302 0.15 41.14 12.96
N PHE A 303 0.75 40.40 12.03
CA PHE A 303 0.39 40.37 10.62
C PHE A 303 -0.56 39.21 10.36
N VAL A 304 -1.59 39.44 9.56
CA VAL A 304 -2.58 38.43 9.18
C VAL A 304 -2.68 38.44 7.67
N ALA A 305 -2.48 37.29 7.04
CA ALA A 305 -2.68 37.11 5.61
C ALA A 305 -3.91 36.26 5.34
N THR A 306 -4.79 36.74 4.47
CA THR A 306 -5.95 36.00 3.98
C THR A 306 -5.55 35.03 2.86
N LYS A 307 -6.39 34.02 2.62
CA LYS A 307 -6.20 32.96 1.63
C LYS A 307 -4.94 32.11 1.85
N GLY A 308 -4.50 31.98 3.10
CA GLY A 308 -3.38 31.11 3.49
C GLY A 308 -2.04 31.50 2.88
N THR A 309 -1.94 32.67 2.24
CA THR A 309 -0.67 33.14 1.71
C THR A 309 0.33 33.29 2.86
N ASP A 310 1.56 32.84 2.64
CA ASP A 310 2.59 33.00 3.66
C ASP A 310 2.90 34.48 3.85
N ILE A 311 3.26 34.86 5.08
CA ILE A 311 3.71 36.21 5.40
C ILE A 311 5.23 36.20 5.33
N ARG A 312 5.76 36.86 4.29
CA ARG A 312 7.17 36.97 3.99
C ARG A 312 7.66 38.38 4.28
N LEU A 313 8.50 38.51 5.31
CA LEU A 313 9.14 39.77 5.68
C LEU A 313 10.55 39.83 5.11
N ALA A 314 10.87 40.91 4.39
CA ALA A 314 12.20 41.15 3.83
C ALA A 314 12.61 42.62 4.02
N TYR A 315 13.91 42.87 4.01
CA TYR A 315 14.48 44.22 4.00
C TYR A 315 15.64 44.32 3.01
N SER A 316 15.93 45.53 2.53
CA SER A 316 17.10 45.82 1.68
C SER A 316 18.05 46.76 2.40
N THR A 317 19.36 46.44 2.37
CA THR A 317 20.47 47.18 2.99
C THR A 317 21.42 47.76 1.94
N ALA A 318 20.92 48.22 0.79
CA ALA A 318 21.79 49.04 -0.05
C ALA A 318 22.26 50.23 0.82
N GLY A 319 23.54 50.36 1.14
CA GLY A 319 24.11 51.59 1.69
C GLY A 319 24.22 51.87 3.20
N GLY A 320 23.96 50.95 4.17
CA GLY A 320 24.38 51.22 5.57
C GLY A 320 23.71 50.44 6.72
N THR A 321 24.24 50.65 7.94
CA THR A 321 23.95 50.03 9.25
C THR A 321 22.53 50.24 9.81
N VAL A 322 21.64 50.90 9.06
CA VAL A 322 20.33 51.39 9.51
C VAL A 322 19.26 50.28 9.60
N ALA A 323 19.38 49.22 8.79
CA ALA A 323 18.32 48.21 8.69
C ALA A 323 18.26 47.23 9.88
N SER A 324 19.36 47.09 10.64
CA SER A 324 19.37 46.25 11.86
C SER A 324 18.45 46.79 12.95
N ASP A 325 18.28 48.11 13.01
CA ASP A 325 17.54 48.77 14.08
C ASP A 325 16.03 48.62 13.89
N PHE A 326 15.52 48.69 12.64
CA PHE A 326 14.09 48.43 12.36
C PHE A 326 13.73 46.97 12.63
N ALA A 327 14.53 46.02 12.15
CA ALA A 327 14.29 44.60 12.37
C ALA A 327 14.26 44.27 13.88
N SER A 328 15.23 44.76 14.63
CA SER A 328 15.26 44.66 16.09
C SER A 328 14.06 45.38 16.75
N ALA A 329 13.64 46.53 16.22
CA ALA A 329 12.53 47.32 16.75
C ALA A 329 11.15 46.68 16.54
N ILE A 330 10.98 45.80 15.55
CA ILE A 330 9.77 44.97 15.40
C ILE A 330 9.94 43.57 15.99
N GLY A 331 10.99 43.33 16.79
CA GLY A 331 11.20 42.06 17.50
C GLY A 331 11.79 40.93 16.65
N LEU A 332 12.33 41.22 15.47
CA LEU A 332 13.12 40.25 14.69
C LEU A 332 14.53 40.21 15.27
N ALA A 333 14.96 39.06 15.79
CA ALA A 333 16.35 38.85 16.17
C ALA A 333 17.26 39.09 14.95
N VAL A 334 18.39 39.76 15.15
CA VAL A 334 19.41 40.03 14.10
C VAL A 334 20.01 38.70 13.62
N LEU A 335 19.30 37.98 12.76
CA LEU A 335 19.83 36.89 11.98
C LEU A 335 20.43 37.49 10.71
N SER A 336 21.75 37.35 10.54
CA SER A 336 22.60 37.96 9.52
C SER A 336 22.32 37.57 8.06
N GLN A 337 21.10 37.26 7.68
CA GLN A 337 20.73 37.01 6.28
C GLN A 337 19.34 37.52 5.99
N VAL A 338 19.23 38.80 5.64
CA VAL A 338 18.09 39.26 4.83
C VAL A 338 18.66 39.97 3.61
N GLY A 339 18.38 39.39 2.46
CA GLY A 339 18.83 39.83 1.15
C GLY A 339 17.77 40.67 0.45
N SER A 340 18.21 41.49 -0.50
CA SER A 340 17.36 42.39 -1.27
C SER A 340 16.36 41.63 -2.14
N GLY A 341 15.07 41.70 -1.82
CA GLY A 341 13.96 41.48 -2.75
C GLY A 341 13.78 40.08 -3.37
N ASN A 342 14.79 39.21 -3.38
CA ASN A 342 14.75 37.88 -4.02
C ASN A 342 14.59 36.76 -2.98
N ASP A 343 14.06 35.63 -3.45
CA ASP A 343 13.46 34.56 -2.65
C ASP A 343 14.35 33.94 -1.56
N THR A 344 15.67 34.07 -1.67
CA THR A 344 16.63 33.26 -0.91
C THR A 344 16.74 33.61 0.58
N ASN A 345 16.38 34.84 1.00
CA ASN A 345 16.71 35.36 2.34
C ASN A 345 15.55 36.11 3.04
N ALA A 346 14.29 35.72 2.87
CA ALA A 346 13.22 36.32 3.67
C ALA A 346 12.72 35.40 4.77
N ILE A 347 12.17 36.03 5.80
CA ILE A 347 11.56 35.36 6.93
C ILE A 347 10.10 35.09 6.57
N SER A 348 9.74 33.82 6.44
CA SER A 348 8.37 33.40 6.16
C SER A 348 7.84 32.53 7.29
N ASN A 349 6.58 32.72 7.67
CA ASN A 349 5.91 31.91 8.69
C ASN A 349 5.37 30.57 8.16
N PHE A 350 5.36 30.36 6.84
CA PHE A 350 4.95 29.12 6.15
C PHE A 350 3.64 28.47 6.67
N ASN A 351 2.73 29.27 7.23
CA ASN A 351 1.58 28.74 7.96
C ASN A 351 0.62 28.02 7.01
N GLY A 352 0.31 28.61 5.85
CA GLY A 352 -0.60 27.99 4.90
C GLY A 352 -0.03 26.72 4.26
N GLN A 353 1.27 26.72 3.93
CA GLN A 353 1.96 25.52 3.41
C GLN A 353 2.12 24.42 4.47
N SER A 354 1.93 24.75 5.74
CA SER A 354 2.09 23.82 6.86
C SER A 354 0.81 23.10 7.29
N GLY A 355 -0.35 23.51 6.76
CA GLY A 355 -1.63 22.88 7.04
C GLY A 355 -1.68 21.42 6.61
N ALA A 356 -2.47 20.62 7.33
CA ALA A 356 -2.71 19.23 6.97
C ALA A 356 -3.37 19.11 5.59
N ILE A 357 -4.25 20.04 5.22
CA ILE A 357 -4.93 20.06 3.92
C ILE A 357 -3.91 20.20 2.77
N ALA A 358 -3.01 21.18 2.84
CA ALA A 358 -1.98 21.40 1.82
C ALA A 358 -1.06 20.17 1.66
N LYS A 359 -0.72 19.52 2.78
CA LYS A 359 0.09 18.28 2.78
C LYS A 359 -0.64 17.11 2.15
N VAL A 360 -1.91 16.93 2.52
CA VAL A 360 -2.78 15.90 1.99
C VAL A 360 -2.94 16.07 0.48
N ALA A 361 -3.13 17.30 -0.01
CA ALA A 361 -3.17 17.60 -1.43
C ALA A 361 -1.85 17.19 -2.14
N ALA A 362 -0.71 17.58 -1.57
CA ALA A 362 0.60 17.19 -2.11
C ALA A 362 0.80 15.68 -2.13
N ILE A 363 0.43 14.96 -1.06
CA ILE A 363 0.53 13.50 -0.97
C ILE A 363 -0.42 12.80 -1.96
N ASN A 364 -1.66 13.25 -2.03
CA ASN A 364 -2.67 12.65 -2.90
C ASN A 364 -2.35 12.87 -4.39
N SER A 365 -1.55 13.88 -4.74
CA SER A 365 -1.05 14.08 -6.10
C SER A 365 -0.22 12.90 -6.63
N VAL A 366 0.37 12.09 -5.75
CA VAL A 366 1.14 10.88 -6.11
C VAL A 366 0.46 9.57 -5.73
N SER A 367 -0.79 9.62 -5.24
CA SER A 367 -1.53 8.46 -4.73
C SER A 367 -1.65 7.30 -5.72
N SER A 368 -1.81 7.60 -7.02
CA SER A 368 -1.90 6.59 -8.09
C SER A 368 -0.62 5.77 -8.28
N LYS A 369 0.54 6.30 -7.88
CA LYS A 369 1.85 5.63 -7.96
C LYS A 369 2.31 5.09 -6.61
N SER A 370 2.03 5.81 -5.52
CA SER A 370 2.44 5.41 -4.18
C SER A 370 1.51 4.36 -3.57
N GLY A 371 0.25 4.31 -4.02
CA GLY A 371 -0.81 3.49 -3.41
C GLY A 371 -1.28 4.02 -2.05
N VAL A 372 -0.91 5.26 -1.69
CA VAL A 372 -1.22 5.87 -0.39
C VAL A 372 -2.18 7.02 -0.59
N GLN A 373 -3.30 6.96 0.13
CA GLN A 373 -4.24 8.06 0.25
C GLN A 373 -4.07 8.72 1.62
N ALA A 374 -4.09 10.05 1.64
CA ALA A 374 -4.06 10.85 2.85
C ALA A 374 -5.37 11.62 3.03
N THR A 375 -5.73 11.87 4.28
CA THR A 375 -6.90 12.68 4.65
C THR A 375 -6.54 13.55 5.84
N ALA A 376 -6.92 14.82 5.80
CA ALA A 376 -6.77 15.72 6.94
C ALA A 376 -7.84 15.35 7.97
N LEU A 377 -7.44 15.08 9.21
CA LEU A 377 -8.39 14.84 10.30
C LEU A 377 -8.97 16.16 10.79
N ALA A 378 -10.03 16.13 11.60
CA ALA A 378 -10.51 17.34 12.27
C ALA A 378 -9.42 17.89 13.20
N ASN A 379 -9.17 19.20 13.13
CA ASN A 379 -8.27 19.88 14.05
C ASN A 379 -9.02 20.21 15.33
N VAL A 380 -8.63 19.60 16.45
CA VAL A 380 -9.29 19.76 17.74
C VAL A 380 -8.29 20.34 18.73
N VAL A 381 -8.62 21.52 19.28
CA VAL A 381 -7.79 22.25 20.24
C VAL A 381 -8.59 22.50 21.49
N SER A 382 -8.12 21.97 22.62
CA SER A 382 -8.77 22.14 23.92
C SER A 382 -7.94 23.06 24.82
N SER A 383 -8.60 23.94 25.57
CA SER A 383 -7.94 24.68 26.66
C SER A 383 -7.49 23.71 27.75
N THR A 384 -6.36 24.02 28.41
CA THR A 384 -5.80 23.17 29.48
C THR A 384 -6.55 23.32 30.80
N THR A 385 -7.23 24.45 30.99
CA THR A 385 -8.02 24.75 32.18
C THR A 385 -9.40 25.26 31.75
N ALA A 386 -10.36 25.18 32.66
CA ALA A 386 -11.71 25.66 32.43
C ALA A 386 -11.74 27.18 32.18
N VAL A 387 -12.77 27.62 31.46
CA VAL A 387 -13.06 29.05 31.27
C VAL A 387 -13.23 29.71 32.63
N VAL A 388 -12.65 30.90 32.81
CA VAL A 388 -12.79 31.72 34.01
C VAL A 388 -13.83 32.80 33.78
N ALA A 389 -14.59 33.15 34.81
CA ALA A 389 -15.59 34.20 34.73
C ALA A 389 -14.95 35.57 34.39
N GLY A 390 -15.60 36.33 33.51
CA GLY A 390 -15.07 37.63 33.07
C GLY A 390 -15.88 38.28 31.96
N THR A 391 -15.28 39.30 31.35
CA THR A 391 -15.82 40.01 30.19
C THR A 391 -14.73 40.11 29.13
N LEU A 392 -15.07 39.77 27.90
CA LEU A 392 -14.21 39.89 26.73
C LEU A 392 -14.54 41.21 26.02
N ALA A 393 -13.57 42.11 25.86
CA ALA A 393 -13.74 43.29 25.04
C ALA A 393 -13.55 42.97 23.55
N ALA A 394 -13.96 43.90 22.69
CA ALA A 394 -13.70 43.77 21.26
C ALA A 394 -12.19 43.75 21.00
N ASN A 395 -11.75 42.96 20.02
CA ASN A 395 -10.36 42.87 19.58
C ASN A 395 -9.38 42.28 20.61
N GLU A 396 -9.84 41.55 21.63
CA GLU A 396 -8.94 40.86 22.57
C GLU A 396 -8.73 39.38 22.25
N LEU A 397 -9.60 38.78 21.44
CA LEU A 397 -9.53 37.39 20.99
C LEU A 397 -9.73 37.34 19.48
N TYR A 398 -8.85 36.61 18.80
CA TYR A 398 -8.95 36.32 17.38
C TYR A 398 -8.76 34.82 17.14
N ILE A 399 -9.60 34.28 16.27
CA ILE A 399 -9.49 32.89 15.80
C ILE A 399 -9.42 32.96 14.28
N ASN A 400 -8.39 32.35 13.69
CA ASN A 400 -8.16 32.41 12.24
C ASN A 400 -8.21 33.84 11.70
N GLY A 401 -7.56 34.78 12.41
CA GLY A 401 -7.48 36.19 12.01
C GLY A 401 -8.76 37.00 12.13
N VAL A 402 -9.89 36.39 12.53
CA VAL A 402 -11.18 37.07 12.73
C VAL A 402 -11.36 37.40 14.21
N ALA A 403 -11.74 38.64 14.51
CA ALA A 403 -12.03 39.08 15.88
C ALA A 403 -13.29 38.41 16.41
N ILE A 404 -13.23 37.94 17.66
CA ILE A 404 -14.42 37.54 18.40
C ILE A 404 -15.02 38.80 19.04
N ASN A 405 -16.32 38.96 18.87
CA ASN A 405 -17.04 40.14 19.34
C ASN A 405 -16.99 40.25 20.87
N ALA A 406 -17.11 41.49 21.36
CA ALA A 406 -17.22 41.76 22.78
C ALA A 406 -18.34 40.92 23.42
N THR A 407 -18.03 40.26 24.52
CA THR A 407 -18.90 39.28 25.17
C THR A 407 -18.89 39.49 26.67
N ASN A 408 -20.05 39.83 27.22
CA ASN A 408 -20.26 40.01 28.65
C ASN A 408 -20.88 38.75 29.27
N GLY A 409 -20.72 38.60 30.59
CA GLY A 409 -21.41 37.54 31.34
C GLY A 409 -20.86 36.13 31.08
N ILE A 410 -19.57 36.02 30.76
CA ILE A 410 -18.86 34.74 30.73
C ILE A 410 -18.73 34.28 32.19
N THR A 411 -19.25 33.09 32.50
CA THR A 411 -19.16 32.47 33.83
C THR A 411 -18.07 31.41 33.85
N ASN A 412 -17.70 30.93 35.04
CA ASN A 412 -16.76 29.82 35.17
C ASN A 412 -17.28 28.59 34.40
N GLY A 413 -16.44 28.02 33.55
CA GLY A 413 -16.79 26.93 32.64
C GLY A 413 -17.80 27.32 31.55
N ASP A 414 -18.01 28.61 31.29
CA ASP A 414 -18.97 29.15 30.31
C ASP A 414 -20.39 28.52 30.44
N GLY A 415 -20.88 28.38 31.66
CA GLY A 415 -22.19 27.77 31.92
C GLY A 415 -23.37 28.51 31.28
N THR A 416 -23.22 29.81 30.98
CA THR A 416 -24.18 30.61 30.21
C THR A 416 -24.08 30.38 28.69
N GLY A 417 -22.98 29.79 28.22
CA GLY A 417 -22.67 29.61 26.82
C GLY A 417 -22.35 30.91 26.08
N ALA A 418 -22.01 31.98 26.80
CA ALA A 418 -21.75 33.30 26.24
C ALA A 418 -20.50 33.27 25.34
N LEU A 419 -19.39 32.72 25.82
CA LEU A 419 -18.14 32.61 25.07
C LEU A 419 -18.30 31.66 23.87
N ARG A 420 -18.90 30.49 24.10
CA ARG A 420 -19.20 29.50 23.05
C ARG A 420 -20.05 30.12 21.94
N SER A 421 -21.08 30.89 22.30
CA SER A 421 -21.97 31.52 21.31
C SER A 421 -21.26 32.61 20.52
N ALA A 422 -20.41 33.41 21.18
CA ALA A 422 -19.62 34.45 20.51
C ALA A 422 -18.63 33.90 19.49
N ILE A 423 -17.94 32.79 19.82
CA ILE A 423 -17.05 32.11 18.88
C ILE A 423 -17.86 31.50 17.74
N ASN A 424 -18.94 30.78 18.05
CA ASN A 424 -19.76 30.11 17.03
C ASN A 424 -20.46 31.08 16.08
N ALA A 425 -20.76 32.31 16.51
CA ALA A 425 -21.27 33.36 15.64
C ALA A 425 -20.31 33.72 14.49
N GLN A 426 -19.01 33.45 14.64
CA GLN A 426 -17.97 33.70 13.64
C GLN A 426 -17.58 32.44 12.85
N THR A 427 -18.25 31.29 13.05
CA THR A 427 -17.88 30.00 12.42
C THR A 427 -17.77 30.09 10.89
N SER A 428 -18.66 30.81 10.23
CA SER A 428 -18.64 30.94 8.76
C SER A 428 -17.42 31.70 8.24
N ALA A 429 -16.82 32.56 9.06
CA ALA A 429 -15.62 33.34 8.71
C ALA A 429 -14.32 32.63 9.14
N THR A 430 -14.34 31.91 10.27
CA THR A 430 -13.15 31.23 10.82
C THR A 430 -13.00 29.79 10.33
N GLY A 431 -14.13 29.13 10.04
CA GLY A 431 -14.24 27.68 9.87
C GLY A 431 -14.04 26.86 11.15
N VAL A 432 -14.10 27.52 12.31
CA VAL A 432 -13.87 26.90 13.62
C VAL A 432 -15.13 27.02 14.45
N SER A 433 -15.61 25.89 14.95
CA SER A 433 -16.69 25.82 15.94
C SER A 433 -16.15 25.59 17.34
N ALA A 434 -16.87 26.06 18.35
CA ALA A 434 -16.53 25.89 19.75
C ALA A 434 -17.59 25.05 20.48
N THR A 435 -17.13 24.13 21.33
CA THR A 435 -17.94 23.45 22.33
C THR A 435 -17.30 23.62 23.71
N ILE A 436 -18.07 23.34 24.76
CA ILE A 436 -17.58 23.33 26.14
C ILE A 436 -17.64 21.88 26.62
N SER A 437 -16.53 21.37 27.14
CA SER A 437 -16.46 20.02 27.69
C SER A 437 -17.21 19.92 29.02
N SER A 438 -17.39 18.69 29.53
CA SER A 438 -17.93 18.46 30.87
C SER A 438 -17.08 19.06 32.00
N THR A 439 -15.81 19.36 31.74
CA THR A 439 -14.89 20.02 32.70
C THR A 439 -14.86 21.54 32.55
N GLY A 440 -15.67 22.12 31.66
CA GLY A 440 -15.73 23.57 31.44
C GLY A 440 -14.60 24.13 30.56
N THR A 441 -13.81 23.27 29.90
CA THR A 441 -12.77 23.69 28.95
C THR A 441 -13.38 24.02 27.59
N VAL A 442 -12.85 25.02 26.91
CA VAL A 442 -13.22 25.31 25.51
C VAL A 442 -12.57 24.29 24.60
N VAL A 443 -13.34 23.72 23.68
CA VAL A 443 -12.86 22.84 22.62
C VAL A 443 -13.18 23.48 21.28
N LEU A 444 -12.14 23.92 20.58
CA LEU A 444 -12.23 24.44 19.21
C LEU A 444 -12.08 23.29 18.23
N THR A 445 -12.97 23.20 17.25
CA THR A 445 -12.98 22.15 16.22
C THR A 445 -13.07 22.77 14.83
N ALA A 446 -12.06 22.50 14.01
CA ALA A 446 -12.07 22.72 12.56
C ALA A 446 -12.27 21.36 11.88
N SER A 447 -13.50 21.08 11.42
CA SER A 447 -13.90 19.75 10.91
C SER A 447 -13.23 19.36 9.60
N ASP A 448 -12.80 20.33 8.79
CA ASP A 448 -12.08 20.13 7.53
C ASP A 448 -10.57 19.94 7.70
N GLY A 449 -10.07 20.05 8.93
CA GLY A 449 -8.66 19.88 9.25
C GLY A 449 -7.77 21.09 8.93
N ARG A 450 -8.36 22.26 8.70
CA ARG A 450 -7.60 23.52 8.59
C ARG A 450 -6.83 23.83 9.87
N ASN A 451 -5.90 24.76 9.77
CA ASN A 451 -5.19 25.26 10.95
C ASN A 451 -6.14 26.06 11.87
N ILE A 452 -5.89 25.98 13.17
CA ILE A 452 -6.53 26.85 14.16
C ILE A 452 -5.43 27.77 14.67
N SER A 453 -5.43 29.00 14.16
CA SER A 453 -4.64 30.08 14.72
C SER A 453 -5.46 30.80 15.78
N ILE A 454 -4.87 30.94 16.96
CA ILE A 454 -5.44 31.68 18.07
C ILE A 454 -4.53 32.88 18.28
N PHE A 455 -5.13 34.03 18.54
CA PHE A 455 -4.44 35.13 19.14
C PHE A 455 -5.31 35.68 20.26
N GLN A 456 -4.70 35.99 21.40
CA GLN A 456 -5.41 36.54 22.54
C GLN A 456 -4.54 37.48 23.34
N GLU A 457 -5.18 38.43 24.00
CA GLU A 457 -4.57 39.40 24.92
C GLU A 457 -5.14 39.28 26.32
N SER A 458 -4.57 40.01 27.29
CA SER A 458 -5.21 40.13 28.60
C SER A 458 -6.42 41.06 28.50
N PRO A 459 -7.59 40.73 29.10
CA PRO A 459 -7.89 39.57 29.95
C PRO A 459 -8.40 38.33 29.19
N ALA A 460 -8.61 38.38 27.87
CA ALA A 460 -9.10 37.24 27.08
C ALA A 460 -8.31 35.93 27.28
N ALA A 461 -6.99 36.03 27.41
CA ALA A 461 -6.12 34.90 27.70
C ALA A 461 -6.46 34.22 29.03
N ALA A 462 -6.66 35.03 30.08
CA ALA A 462 -7.01 34.58 31.43
C ALA A 462 -8.46 34.06 31.54
N ILE A 463 -9.35 34.54 30.68
CA ILE A 463 -10.77 34.13 30.64
C ILE A 463 -10.92 32.83 29.87
N THR A 464 -10.44 32.80 28.62
CA THR A 464 -10.69 31.69 27.70
C THR A 464 -9.78 30.50 27.95
N GLN A 465 -8.61 30.73 28.55
CA GLN A 465 -7.57 29.73 28.82
C GLN A 465 -7.11 28.95 27.58
N LEU A 466 -7.43 29.45 26.39
CA LEU A 466 -6.85 28.98 25.13
C LEU A 466 -5.34 29.27 25.15
N ASN A 467 -4.53 28.61 24.31
CA ASN A 467 -3.06 28.72 24.35
C ASN A 467 -2.46 28.62 25.78
N ALA A 468 -3.01 27.74 26.62
CA ALA A 468 -2.64 27.58 28.03
C ALA A 468 -2.69 28.89 28.86
N GLY A 469 -3.59 29.81 28.51
CA GLY A 469 -3.75 31.11 29.17
C GLY A 469 -2.66 32.15 28.81
N ALA A 470 -1.80 31.86 27.84
CA ALA A 470 -0.73 32.77 27.44
C ALA A 470 -1.19 33.82 26.41
N THR A 471 -0.85 35.09 26.65
CA THR A 471 -1.00 36.17 25.67
C THR A 471 -0.15 35.93 24.41
N GLY A 472 -0.72 36.21 23.25
CA GLY A 472 -0.04 36.08 21.95
C GLY A 472 -0.73 35.14 20.97
N SER A 473 -0.03 34.86 19.88
CA SER A 473 -0.48 33.89 18.89
C SER A 473 0.06 32.46 19.10
N ALA A 474 -0.78 31.47 18.78
CA ALA A 474 -0.41 30.08 18.62
C ALA A 474 -1.12 29.49 17.39
N VAL A 475 -0.44 28.61 16.65
CA VAL A 475 -1.00 27.90 15.51
C VAL A 475 -1.02 26.40 15.82
N TYR A 476 -2.21 25.82 15.78
CA TYR A 476 -2.45 24.40 15.94
C TYR A 476 -2.77 23.79 14.59
N ARG A 477 -2.13 22.66 14.30
CA ARG A 477 -2.23 21.94 13.03
C ARG A 477 -2.98 20.64 13.24
N SER A 478 -3.75 20.23 12.23
CA SER A 478 -4.40 18.93 12.27
C SER A 478 -3.41 17.78 12.05
N ALA A 479 -3.79 16.58 12.49
CA ALA A 479 -3.14 15.35 12.12
C ALA A 479 -3.53 14.91 10.69
N ILE A 480 -2.65 14.12 10.07
CA ILE A 480 -2.91 13.49 8.77
C ILE A 480 -3.16 12.00 9.02
N LYS A 481 -4.27 11.47 8.49
CA LYS A 481 -4.51 10.04 8.40
C LYS A 481 -4.01 9.53 7.06
N TYR A 482 -3.18 8.50 7.08
CA TYR A 482 -2.72 7.79 5.88
C TYR A 482 -3.43 6.45 5.81
N VAL A 483 -3.77 6.05 4.59
CA VAL A 483 -4.43 4.79 4.28
C VAL A 483 -3.79 4.19 3.04
N SER A 484 -3.38 2.92 3.12
CA SER A 484 -2.92 2.14 1.97
C SER A 484 -3.24 0.66 2.16
N THR A 485 -3.52 -0.05 1.07
CA THR A 485 -3.65 -1.51 1.09
C THR A 485 -2.31 -2.23 1.23
N ASN A 486 -1.21 -1.53 0.91
CA ASN A 486 0.15 -2.05 0.99
C ASN A 486 0.91 -1.39 2.15
N ALA A 487 2.10 -1.91 2.43
CA ALA A 487 3.01 -1.26 3.37
C ALA A 487 3.38 0.15 2.89
N VAL A 488 3.53 1.07 3.84
CA VAL A 488 3.86 2.46 3.57
C VAL A 488 5.22 2.80 4.15
N THR A 489 6.15 3.22 3.30
CA THR A 489 7.49 3.66 3.70
C THR A 489 7.67 5.14 3.41
N PHE A 490 8.11 5.88 4.43
CA PHE A 490 8.48 7.29 4.33
C PHE A 490 10.00 7.43 4.30
N THR A 491 10.50 8.25 3.37
CA THR A 491 11.92 8.62 3.31
C THR A 491 12.08 10.13 3.05
N GLY A 492 13.24 10.68 3.45
CA GLY A 492 13.53 12.12 3.35
C GLY A 492 13.11 12.91 4.59
N SER A 493 12.63 14.15 4.41
CA SER A 493 12.23 15.07 5.48
C SER A 493 10.84 14.73 6.03
N THR A 494 10.77 13.73 6.92
CA THR A 494 9.51 13.16 7.43
C THR A 494 8.90 13.90 8.62
N THR A 495 9.65 14.80 9.26
CA THR A 495 9.19 15.63 10.39
C THR A 495 8.03 16.53 9.98
N ASN A 496 8.02 17.00 8.73
CA ASN A 496 6.98 17.87 8.19
C ASN A 496 5.66 17.13 7.96
N VAL A 497 5.62 15.80 7.97
CA VAL A 497 4.41 14.99 7.72
C VAL A 497 3.97 14.18 8.95
N GLY A 498 4.56 14.47 10.12
CA GLY A 498 4.21 13.88 11.41
C GLY A 498 4.78 12.48 11.67
N SER A 499 5.73 12.01 10.85
CA SER A 499 6.33 10.68 11.02
C SER A 499 7.65 10.76 11.80
N LEU A 500 7.71 10.05 12.95
CA LEU A 500 8.87 10.01 13.85
C LEU A 500 9.93 8.98 13.44
N THR A 501 9.65 8.05 12.50
CA THR A 501 10.61 7.02 12.10
C THR A 501 10.77 6.94 10.58
N THR A 502 11.96 7.30 10.10
CA THR A 502 12.38 7.09 8.71
C THR A 502 12.68 5.61 8.47
N ASN A 503 12.34 5.07 7.30
CA ASN A 503 12.72 3.73 6.81
C ASN A 503 12.11 2.49 7.49
N THR A 504 11.26 2.62 8.52
CA THR A 504 10.44 1.48 9.00
C THR A 504 9.10 1.47 8.26
N PRO A 505 8.78 0.45 7.45
CA PRO A 505 7.49 0.40 6.74
C PRO A 505 6.34 0.25 7.74
N TYR A 506 5.34 1.11 7.63
CA TYR A 506 4.05 0.92 8.29
C TYR A 506 3.33 -0.22 7.56
N GLN A 507 3.19 -1.36 8.24
CA GLN A 507 2.58 -2.56 7.68
C GLN A 507 1.05 -2.53 7.79
N PRO A 508 0.33 -3.24 6.90
CA PRO A 508 -1.06 -3.59 7.13
C PRO A 508 -1.23 -4.34 8.46
N ASP A 509 -2.06 -3.82 9.36
CA ASP A 509 -2.25 -4.35 10.72
C ASP A 509 -3.44 -5.34 10.77
N LEU A 510 -3.34 -6.34 11.65
CA LEU A 510 -4.44 -7.23 12.03
C LEU A 510 -5.60 -6.46 12.68
N ASN A 511 -5.33 -5.32 13.32
CA ASN A 511 -6.40 -4.48 13.90
C ASN A 511 -7.32 -3.83 12.84
N ASN A 512 -6.93 -3.92 11.55
CA ASN A 512 -7.63 -3.35 10.41
C ASN A 512 -8.22 -4.42 9.47
N SER A 513 -8.38 -5.67 9.93
CA SER A 513 -8.95 -6.76 9.12
C SER A 513 -10.48 -6.75 9.07
N LEU A 514 -11.06 -7.54 8.14
CA LEU A 514 -12.52 -7.66 8.00
C LEU A 514 -13.23 -8.08 9.30
N SER A 515 -12.58 -8.90 10.13
CA SER A 515 -13.15 -9.37 11.40
C SER A 515 -13.40 -8.29 12.45
N LEU A 516 -12.78 -7.11 12.30
CA LEU A 516 -12.88 -6.00 13.25
C LEU A 516 -13.65 -4.80 12.69
N ILE A 517 -14.30 -4.98 11.54
CA ILE A 517 -15.12 -3.95 10.92
C ILE A 517 -16.33 -3.62 11.80
N ASP A 518 -16.54 -2.33 12.02
CA ASP A 518 -17.74 -1.80 12.66
C ASP A 518 -18.35 -0.70 11.80
N ILE A 519 -19.55 -0.94 11.27
CA ILE A 519 -20.30 0.02 10.44
C ILE A 519 -21.39 0.79 11.22
N SER A 520 -21.38 0.71 12.56
CA SER A 520 -22.33 1.44 13.42
C SER A 520 -22.16 2.96 13.38
N THR A 521 -21.01 3.44 12.89
CA THR A 521 -20.69 4.86 12.71
C THR A 521 -20.30 5.15 11.26
N GLN A 522 -20.50 6.40 10.81
CA GLN A 522 -20.08 6.81 9.47
C GLN A 522 -18.56 6.63 9.24
N SER A 523 -17.74 6.98 10.24
CA SER A 523 -16.28 6.77 10.18
C SER A 523 -15.91 5.29 10.11
N GLY A 524 -16.63 4.45 10.87
CA GLY A 524 -16.46 3.00 10.84
C GLY A 524 -16.84 2.40 9.49
N ALA A 525 -17.96 2.86 8.91
CA ALA A 525 -18.41 2.47 7.57
C ALA A 525 -17.40 2.84 6.47
N ASN A 526 -16.81 4.04 6.52
CA ASN A 526 -15.75 4.42 5.59
C ASN A 526 -14.49 3.54 5.73
N THR A 527 -14.17 3.14 6.96
CA THR A 527 -13.06 2.22 7.24
C THR A 527 -13.36 0.81 6.72
N ALA A 528 -14.62 0.37 6.83
CA ALA A 528 -15.10 -0.89 6.28
C ALA A 528 -14.96 -0.95 4.76
N ILE A 529 -15.31 0.12 4.04
CA ILE A 529 -15.16 0.20 2.57
C ILE A 529 -13.71 -0.07 2.17
N ILE A 530 -12.74 0.57 2.85
CA ILE A 530 -11.32 0.38 2.58
C ILE A 530 -10.89 -1.07 2.81
N SER A 531 -11.31 -1.67 3.93
CA SER A 531 -10.97 -3.05 4.26
C SER A 531 -11.58 -4.05 3.27
N VAL A 532 -12.83 -3.83 2.87
CA VAL A 532 -13.51 -4.67 1.87
C VAL A 532 -12.88 -4.52 0.48
N ASP A 533 -12.52 -3.30 0.07
CA ASP A 533 -11.81 -3.08 -1.20
C ASP A 533 -10.43 -3.76 -1.20
N ALA A 534 -9.70 -3.72 -0.07
CA ALA A 534 -8.45 -4.45 0.11
C ALA A 534 -8.65 -5.97 0.03
N ALA A 535 -9.72 -6.50 0.64
CA ALA A 535 -10.06 -7.92 0.58
C ALA A 535 -10.45 -8.36 -0.85
N LEU A 536 -11.23 -7.55 -1.56
CA LEU A 536 -11.61 -7.79 -2.95
C LEU A 536 -10.38 -7.82 -3.86
N ALA A 537 -9.42 -6.92 -3.67
CA ALA A 537 -8.15 -6.93 -4.40
C ALA A 537 -7.35 -8.21 -4.12
N GLN A 538 -7.26 -8.63 -2.86
CA GLN A 538 -6.57 -9.86 -2.47
C GLN A 538 -7.21 -11.13 -3.06
N ILE A 539 -8.54 -11.24 -3.03
CA ILE A 539 -9.26 -12.36 -3.66
C ILE A 539 -9.09 -12.31 -5.17
N SER A 540 -9.20 -11.15 -5.81
CA SER A 540 -9.04 -11.01 -7.26
C SER A 540 -7.66 -11.46 -7.73
N GLN A 541 -6.60 -11.10 -7.00
CA GLN A 541 -5.24 -11.59 -7.27
C GLN A 541 -5.14 -13.11 -7.09
N SER A 542 -5.80 -13.66 -6.08
CA SER A 542 -5.82 -15.11 -5.83
C SER A 542 -6.51 -15.87 -6.96
N ARG A 543 -7.66 -15.37 -7.42
CA ARG A 543 -8.40 -15.91 -8.57
C ARG A 543 -7.59 -15.83 -9.86
N ALA A 544 -6.86 -14.73 -10.09
CA ALA A 544 -5.95 -14.61 -11.22
C ALA A 544 -4.85 -15.69 -11.19
N ASN A 545 -4.26 -15.95 -10.01
CA ASN A 545 -3.25 -17.00 -9.83
C ASN A 545 -3.83 -18.41 -10.07
N VAL A 546 -5.04 -18.67 -9.57
CA VAL A 546 -5.79 -19.92 -9.77
C VAL A 546 -6.13 -20.14 -11.25
N GLY A 547 -6.59 -19.11 -11.97
CA GLY A 547 -6.85 -19.19 -13.41
C GLY A 547 -5.58 -19.42 -14.24
N ALA A 548 -4.46 -18.80 -13.86
CA ALA A 548 -3.16 -19.08 -14.48
C ALA A 548 -2.70 -20.52 -14.21
N LEU A 549 -2.91 -21.03 -13.00
CA LEU A 549 -2.62 -22.41 -12.64
C LEU A 549 -3.48 -23.41 -13.43
N GLN A 550 -4.78 -23.14 -13.58
CA GLN A 550 -5.67 -23.95 -14.41
C GLN A 550 -5.16 -24.03 -15.85
N SER A 551 -4.83 -22.88 -16.45
CA SER A 551 -4.26 -22.83 -17.81
C SER A 551 -2.96 -23.63 -17.93
N ARG A 552 -2.08 -23.53 -16.91
CA ARG A 552 -0.85 -24.30 -16.85
C ARG A 552 -1.10 -25.81 -16.70
N LEU A 553 -2.07 -26.22 -15.87
CA LEU A 553 -2.44 -27.62 -15.69
C LEU A 553 -3.01 -28.21 -16.97
N ASP A 554 -3.88 -27.50 -17.68
CA ASP A 554 -4.45 -27.94 -18.95
C ASP A 554 -3.37 -28.15 -20.03
N LEU A 555 -2.43 -27.21 -20.14
CA LEU A 555 -1.27 -27.36 -21.03
C LEU A 555 -0.36 -28.53 -20.61
N THR A 556 -0.19 -28.73 -19.30
CA THR A 556 0.63 -29.83 -18.77
C THR A 556 -0.03 -31.18 -19.06
N VAL A 557 -1.35 -31.29 -18.90
CA VAL A 557 -2.11 -32.51 -19.25
C VAL A 557 -1.92 -32.87 -20.71
N GLN A 558 -2.07 -31.91 -21.63
CA GLN A 558 -1.87 -32.13 -23.06
C GLN A 558 -0.43 -32.60 -23.35
N ALA A 559 0.57 -31.92 -22.79
CA ALA A 559 1.97 -32.29 -22.96
C ALA A 559 2.28 -33.70 -22.42
N LEU A 560 1.72 -34.07 -21.27
CA LEU A 560 1.90 -35.39 -20.67
C LEU A 560 1.21 -36.50 -21.46
N GLN A 561 0.02 -36.24 -22.02
CA GLN A 561 -0.67 -37.18 -22.90
C GLN A 561 0.16 -37.46 -24.15
N THR A 562 0.65 -36.42 -24.83
CA THR A 562 1.54 -36.58 -25.99
C THR A 562 2.84 -37.30 -25.61
N ALA A 563 3.43 -37.00 -24.45
CA ALA A 563 4.60 -37.71 -23.97
C ALA A 563 4.31 -39.19 -23.70
N ALA A 564 3.17 -39.51 -23.07
CA ALA A 564 2.76 -40.89 -22.79
C ALA A 564 2.55 -41.66 -24.10
N GLU A 565 1.84 -41.07 -25.07
CA GLU A 565 1.63 -41.65 -26.40
C GLU A 565 2.96 -41.94 -27.12
N ASN A 566 3.88 -40.97 -27.12
CA ASN A 566 5.19 -41.13 -27.74
C ASN A 566 6.03 -42.23 -27.06
N GLN A 567 5.96 -42.36 -25.73
CA GLN A 567 6.67 -43.41 -25.01
C GLN A 567 6.05 -44.79 -25.27
N THR A 568 4.72 -44.88 -25.35
CA THR A 568 4.03 -46.13 -25.72
C THR A 568 4.34 -46.52 -27.17
N ALA A 569 4.38 -45.57 -28.10
CA ALA A 569 4.79 -45.83 -29.49
C ALA A 569 6.27 -46.25 -29.59
N ALA A 570 7.16 -45.66 -28.78
CA ALA A 570 8.55 -46.08 -28.68
C ALA A 570 8.69 -47.49 -28.09
N GLU A 571 7.91 -47.84 -27.06
CA GLU A 571 7.85 -49.20 -26.52
C GLU A 571 7.40 -50.20 -27.58
N SER A 572 6.29 -49.92 -28.27
CA SER A 572 5.71 -50.78 -29.31
C SER A 572 6.72 -51.12 -30.41
N ARG A 573 7.48 -50.13 -30.90
CA ARG A 573 8.55 -50.36 -31.91
C ARG A 573 9.66 -51.32 -31.45
N ILE A 574 9.88 -51.43 -30.15
CA ILE A 574 10.91 -52.32 -29.58
C ILE A 574 10.32 -53.69 -29.28
N ARG A 575 9.11 -53.73 -28.71
CA ARG A 575 8.55 -54.91 -28.09
C ARG A 575 7.60 -55.68 -28.99
N ASP A 576 6.84 -55.01 -29.83
CA ASP A 576 5.79 -55.64 -30.64
C ASP A 576 6.38 -56.35 -31.86
N ALA A 577 5.75 -57.46 -32.25
CA ALA A 577 6.10 -58.21 -33.43
C ALA A 577 5.36 -57.67 -34.66
N ASP A 578 6.08 -57.53 -35.78
CA ASP A 578 5.45 -57.35 -37.08
C ASP A 578 4.82 -58.69 -37.49
N PHE A 579 3.49 -58.76 -37.43
CA PHE A 579 2.73 -59.96 -37.71
C PHE A 579 2.96 -60.49 -39.14
N ALA A 580 3.13 -59.60 -40.13
CA ALA A 580 3.36 -60.01 -41.51
C ALA A 580 4.74 -60.68 -41.67
N HIS A 581 5.76 -60.12 -41.00
CA HIS A 581 7.09 -60.69 -40.99
C HIS A 581 7.14 -62.02 -40.23
N GLU A 582 6.59 -62.08 -39.01
CA GLU A 582 6.63 -63.30 -38.19
C GLU A 582 5.78 -64.43 -38.79
N THR A 583 4.67 -64.12 -39.46
CA THR A 583 3.90 -65.12 -40.24
C THR A 583 4.75 -65.70 -41.37
N SER A 584 5.49 -64.86 -42.10
CA SER A 584 6.38 -65.30 -43.18
C SER A 584 7.51 -66.19 -42.67
N VAL A 585 8.09 -65.86 -41.50
CA VAL A 585 9.13 -66.66 -40.84
C VAL A 585 8.55 -67.98 -40.32
N PHE A 586 7.37 -67.96 -39.71
CA PHE A 586 6.66 -69.15 -39.26
C PHE A 586 6.38 -70.11 -40.42
N THR A 587 5.81 -69.64 -41.52
CA THR A 587 5.52 -70.46 -42.71
C THR A 587 6.81 -71.05 -43.30
N ARG A 588 7.90 -70.26 -43.39
CA ARG A 588 9.20 -70.74 -43.85
C ARG A 588 9.74 -71.86 -42.93
N ASN A 589 9.69 -71.66 -41.61
CA ASN A 589 10.18 -72.64 -40.64
C ASN A 589 9.30 -73.91 -40.65
N GLN A 590 7.99 -73.78 -40.87
CA GLN A 590 7.09 -74.92 -41.01
C GLN A 590 7.46 -75.76 -42.24
N ILE A 591 7.72 -75.11 -43.39
CA ILE A 591 8.20 -75.78 -44.61
C ILE A 591 9.57 -76.43 -44.38
N LEU A 592 10.50 -75.77 -43.67
CA LEU A 592 11.82 -76.33 -43.36
C LEU A 592 11.77 -77.52 -42.40
N VAL A 593 10.83 -77.55 -41.45
CA VAL A 593 10.59 -78.73 -40.59
C VAL A 593 10.04 -79.87 -41.44
N GLN A 594 9.08 -79.62 -42.34
CA GLN A 594 8.55 -80.63 -43.27
C GLN A 594 9.61 -81.16 -44.24
N ALA A 595 10.49 -80.30 -44.76
CA ALA A 595 11.60 -80.71 -45.61
C ALA A 595 12.68 -81.46 -44.81
N GLY A 596 12.96 -81.03 -43.58
CA GLY A 596 13.92 -81.66 -42.68
C GLY A 596 13.52 -83.07 -42.24
N THR A 597 12.22 -83.33 -42.03
CA THR A 597 11.73 -84.69 -41.75
C THR A 597 11.89 -85.60 -42.97
N ALA A 598 11.64 -85.09 -44.18
CA ALA A 598 11.86 -85.82 -45.42
C ALA A 598 13.35 -86.13 -45.67
N ILE A 599 14.24 -85.16 -45.45
CA ILE A 599 15.70 -85.35 -45.57
C ILE A 599 16.23 -86.31 -44.51
N LEU A 600 15.72 -86.25 -43.28
CA LEU A 600 16.06 -87.20 -42.22
C LEU A 600 15.63 -88.63 -42.60
N ALA A 601 14.43 -88.78 -43.16
CA ALA A 601 13.94 -90.06 -43.66
C ALA A 601 14.84 -90.61 -44.80
N GLN A 602 15.27 -89.73 -45.73
CA GLN A 602 16.18 -90.10 -46.82
C GLN A 602 17.61 -90.41 -46.35
N ALA A 603 18.12 -89.66 -45.36
CA ALA A 603 19.42 -89.93 -44.75
C ALA A 603 19.43 -91.28 -44.02
N ASN A 604 18.32 -91.65 -43.39
CA ASN A 604 18.14 -92.95 -42.75
C ASN A 604 17.98 -94.11 -43.76
N SER A 605 17.43 -93.87 -44.95
CA SER A 605 17.33 -94.90 -46.00
C SER A 605 18.64 -95.10 -46.77
N SER A 606 19.52 -94.09 -46.84
CA SER A 606 20.83 -94.20 -47.50
C SER A 606 21.75 -95.28 -46.91
N THR A 607 21.65 -95.57 -45.61
CA THR A 607 22.39 -96.66 -44.95
C THR A 607 21.81 -98.03 -45.28
N GLN A 608 20.53 -98.14 -45.61
CA GLN A 608 19.90 -99.38 -46.08
C GLN A 608 20.41 -99.76 -47.48
N ILE A 609 20.66 -98.78 -48.36
CA ILE A 609 21.26 -98.99 -49.68
C ILE A 609 22.68 -99.54 -49.56
N ALA A 610 23.48 -99.04 -48.60
CA ALA A 610 24.80 -99.58 -48.31
C ALA A 610 24.77 -101.03 -47.77
N LEU A 611 23.71 -101.40 -47.04
CA LEU A 611 23.49 -102.78 -46.57
C LEU A 611 23.07 -103.73 -47.71
N GLN A 612 22.42 -103.22 -48.76
CA GLN A 612 22.06 -104.02 -49.94
C GLN A 612 23.29 -104.39 -50.80
N LEU A 613 24.40 -103.64 -50.71
CA LEU A 613 25.68 -103.96 -51.37
C LEU A 613 26.48 -105.07 -50.66
N LEU A 614 26.08 -105.46 -49.45
CA LEU A 614 26.68 -106.54 -48.65
C LEU A 614 25.90 -107.86 -48.74
N LYS A 615 24.79 -107.88 -49.48
CA LYS A 615 24.07 -109.09 -49.90
C LYS A 615 24.51 -109.47 -51.30
#